data_AF-A4S248-F1
#
_entry.id   AF-A4S248-F1
#
_cell.length_a   1.000
_cell.length_b   1.000
_cell.length_c   1.000
_cell.angle_alpha   90.00
_cell.angle_beta   90.00
_cell.angle_gamma   90.00
#
_symmetry.space_group_name_H-M   'P 1'
#
loop_
_entity.id
_entity.type
_entity.pdbx_description
1 polymer ?
#
loop_
_entity_poly.entity_id
_entity_poly.type
_entity_poly.pdbx_seq_one_letter_code
_entity_poly.pdbx_strand_id
1 'polypeptide(L)'
;MLERIRLRSRAPYSGAEYGYYVGELAPSTSASSGGEDVECDVLYPGCLLDADETSRAKLLKKHITRSSTQKLVCVRETPELYAKAHEKYIASIPREATAWVRKILSLEKERERLLHCDDDFLLNVDSKWTTHPDCDGADRATWRAHSSVTDLYCLGLCVREDFKSLRDARAEHLPLLRAMLRKGRAVIEDIYGVNAEEMRVFVHYPPQFYHFHVHYQALSAKEQGCACERAHSLEDIIDNLERDGDHYARANLSLKMGERDALYAFYNDAATRA
;
A
#
# COMPACT_ATOMS: atom_id res chain seq x y z
N MET A 1 0.67 -2.17 33.03
CA MET A 1 0.52 -3.23 31.99
C MET A 1 1.79 -3.38 31.16
N LEU A 2 2.37 -2.28 30.64
CA LEU A 2 3.64 -2.30 29.88
C LEU A 2 4.86 -2.81 30.67
N GLU A 3 4.94 -2.57 31.98
CA GLU A 3 6.02 -3.11 32.84
C GLU A 3 5.98 -4.64 33.03
N ARG A 4 4.88 -5.29 32.63
CA ARG A 4 4.68 -6.74 32.79
C ARG A 4 5.05 -7.55 31.54
N ILE A 5 5.36 -6.92 30.41
CA ILE A 5 5.63 -7.61 29.14
C ILE A 5 7.14 -7.62 28.89
N ARG A 6 7.77 -8.79 28.89
CA ARG A 6 9.17 -8.98 28.44
C ARG A 6 9.18 -9.64 27.08
N LEU A 7 9.57 -8.88 26.05
CA LEU A 7 9.79 -9.40 24.69
C LEU A 7 11.14 -10.11 24.62
N ARG A 8 11.19 -11.33 24.07
CA ARG A 8 12.41 -12.17 24.00
C ARG A 8 12.95 -12.32 22.59
N SER A 9 12.08 -12.55 21.60
CA SER A 9 12.50 -12.76 20.22
C SER A 9 11.53 -12.10 19.24
N ARG A 10 12.09 -11.47 18.20
CA ARG A 10 11.32 -10.98 17.06
C ARG A 10 10.91 -12.19 16.23
N ALA A 11 9.62 -12.33 15.98
CA ALA A 11 9.10 -13.43 15.19
C ALA A 11 9.62 -13.32 13.75
N PRO A 12 9.94 -14.45 13.09
CA PRO A 12 10.57 -14.46 11.76
C PRO A 12 9.70 -13.83 10.66
N TYR A 13 8.40 -13.66 10.90
CA TYR A 13 7.43 -13.04 9.99
C TYR A 13 7.19 -11.53 10.25
N SER A 14 8.12 -10.87 10.95
CA SER A 14 8.05 -9.44 11.25
C SER A 14 8.52 -8.59 10.06
N GLY A 15 7.70 -7.64 9.60
CA GLY A 15 8.03 -6.70 8.52
C GLY A 15 8.88 -5.51 8.99
N ALA A 16 9.31 -4.66 8.06
CA ALA A 16 10.12 -3.46 8.37
C ALA A 16 9.38 -2.39 9.21
N GLU A 17 8.04 -2.33 9.09
CA GLU A 17 7.21 -1.36 9.81
C GLU A 17 6.45 -1.94 11.02
N TYR A 18 6.31 -3.27 11.12
CA TYR A 18 5.56 -3.99 12.16
C TYR A 18 6.36 -5.20 12.64
N GLY A 19 6.60 -5.30 13.94
CA GLY A 19 7.31 -6.42 14.54
C GLY A 19 6.38 -7.24 15.44
N TYR A 20 6.29 -8.54 15.18
CA TYR A 20 5.65 -9.47 16.10
C TYR A 20 6.74 -10.02 17.03
N TYR A 21 6.44 -10.14 18.31
CA TYR A 21 7.43 -10.59 19.29
C TYR A 21 6.83 -11.68 20.17
N VAL A 22 7.65 -12.67 20.52
CA VAL A 22 7.31 -13.62 21.57
C VAL A 22 7.75 -13.01 22.89
N GLY A 23 6.86 -12.99 23.87
CA GLY A 23 7.15 -12.45 25.19
C GLY A 23 6.41 -13.17 26.31
N GLU A 24 6.78 -12.87 27.55
CA GLU A 24 6.13 -13.37 28.74
C GLU A 24 5.43 -12.23 29.48
N LEU A 25 4.20 -12.49 29.93
CA LEU A 25 3.44 -11.59 30.79
C LEU A 25 3.73 -11.97 32.25
N ALA A 26 4.38 -11.09 33.01
CA ALA A 26 4.59 -11.28 34.44
C ALA A 26 3.22 -11.44 35.15
N PRO A 27 3.03 -12.45 36.01
CA PRO A 27 1.74 -12.69 36.67
C PRO A 27 1.31 -11.50 37.53
N SER A 28 0.01 -11.19 37.50
CA SER A 28 -0.60 -10.17 38.38
C SER A 28 -0.71 -10.77 39.78
N THR A 29 -0.25 -10.08 40.82
CA THR A 29 -0.52 -10.48 42.22
C THR A 29 -1.99 -10.30 42.62
N SER A 30 -2.83 -9.76 41.72
CA SER A 30 -4.28 -9.67 41.90
C SER A 30 -5.01 -9.99 40.59
N ALA A 31 -5.35 -11.26 40.35
CA ALA A 31 -6.55 -11.67 39.62
C ALA A 31 -6.70 -13.19 39.67
N SER A 32 -7.93 -13.61 39.91
CA SER A 32 -8.48 -14.96 39.82
C SER A 32 -8.09 -15.70 38.55
N SER A 33 -7.97 -17.02 38.66
CA SER A 33 -7.77 -18.00 37.59
C SER A 33 -8.61 -17.70 36.34
N GLY A 34 -7.94 -17.25 35.30
CA GLY A 34 -8.49 -16.87 34.01
C GLY A 34 -7.53 -15.88 33.37
N GLY A 35 -6.38 -16.37 32.89
CA GLY A 35 -5.40 -15.52 32.22
C GLY A 35 -6.03 -14.94 30.96
N GLU A 36 -6.36 -13.66 30.98
CA GLU A 36 -6.71 -12.93 29.77
C GLU A 36 -5.46 -12.89 28.89
N ASP A 37 -5.53 -13.55 27.73
CA ASP A 37 -4.52 -13.41 26.70
C ASP A 37 -4.45 -11.92 26.31
N VAL A 38 -3.29 -11.31 26.52
CA VAL A 38 -3.04 -9.92 26.12
C VAL A 38 -2.34 -9.95 24.77
N GLU A 39 -3.08 -9.61 23.72
CA GLU A 39 -2.50 -9.35 22.40
C GLU A 39 -1.87 -7.94 22.41
N CYS A 40 -0.56 -7.86 22.11
CA CYS A 40 0.18 -6.61 22.07
C CYS A 40 0.89 -6.48 20.73
N ASP A 41 0.48 -5.48 19.94
CA ASP A 41 1.20 -5.09 18.74
C ASP A 41 2.41 -4.23 19.10
N VAL A 42 3.61 -4.71 18.75
CA VAL A 42 4.86 -4.00 19.00
C VAL A 42 5.28 -3.28 17.72
N LEU A 43 5.38 -1.95 17.81
CA LEU A 43 5.92 -1.14 16.74
C LEU A 43 7.41 -0.91 17.00
N TYR A 44 8.25 -1.59 16.23
CA TYR A 44 9.70 -1.35 16.21
C TYR A 44 10.12 -0.78 14.85
N PRO A 45 9.91 0.52 14.61
CA PRO A 45 10.35 1.17 13.39
C PRO A 45 11.88 1.25 13.35
N GLY A 46 12.51 0.32 12.62
CA GLY A 46 13.98 0.24 12.51
C GLY A 46 14.62 1.51 11.95
N CYS A 47 13.87 2.29 11.16
CA CYS A 47 14.26 3.61 10.68
C CYS A 47 14.53 4.64 11.79
N LEU A 48 14.11 4.37 13.04
CA LEU A 48 14.40 5.24 14.17
C LEU A 48 15.80 5.02 14.76
N LEU A 49 16.49 3.91 14.45
CA LEU A 49 17.78 3.60 15.08
C LEU A 49 18.82 4.69 14.80
N ASP A 50 18.96 5.05 13.53
CA ASP A 50 19.96 6.02 13.05
C ASP A 50 19.40 7.44 12.85
N ALA A 51 18.12 7.65 13.21
CA ALA A 51 17.49 8.96 13.08
C ALA A 51 17.97 9.93 14.16
N ASP A 52 18.26 11.17 13.77
CA ASP A 52 18.48 12.29 14.69
C ASP A 52 17.24 12.53 15.55
N GLU A 53 17.40 13.26 16.67
CA GLU A 53 16.33 13.45 17.65
C GLU A 53 15.05 14.07 17.06
N THR A 54 15.18 15.02 16.14
CA THR A 54 14.04 15.71 15.52
C THR A 54 13.31 14.78 14.56
N SER A 55 14.05 14.09 13.69
CA SER A 55 13.50 13.11 12.75
C SER A 55 12.86 11.93 13.49
N ARG A 56 13.50 11.46 14.58
CA ARG A 56 13.00 10.38 15.42
C ARG A 56 11.67 10.73 16.06
N ALA A 57 11.56 11.90 16.69
CA ALA A 57 10.30 12.35 17.30
C ALA A 57 9.17 12.46 16.26
N LYS A 58 9.48 13.00 15.07
CA LYS A 58 8.51 13.11 13.97
C LYS A 58 8.04 11.75 13.45
N LEU A 59 8.97 10.84 13.17
CA LEU A 59 8.66 9.50 12.68
C LEU A 59 7.92 8.67 13.74
N LEU A 60 8.34 8.74 15.00
CA LEU A 60 7.67 8.06 16.11
C LEU A 60 6.22 8.53 16.26
N LYS A 61 5.98 9.86 16.24
CA LYS A 61 4.62 10.42 16.26
C LYS A 61 3.79 9.89 15.10
N LYS A 62 4.35 9.84 13.89
CA LYS A 62 3.69 9.29 12.70
C LYS A 62 3.31 7.81 12.88
N HIS A 63 4.23 6.98 13.36
CA HIS A 63 3.98 5.56 13.60
C HIS A 63 2.93 5.34 14.69
N ILE A 64 3.01 6.06 15.81
CA ILE A 64 2.01 6.00 16.89
C ILE A 64 0.64 6.40 16.36
N THR A 65 0.52 7.54 15.66
CA THR A 65 -0.78 7.99 15.15
C THR A 65 -1.40 7.00 14.18
N ARG A 66 -0.59 6.41 13.27
CA ARG A 66 -1.06 5.43 12.27
C ARG A 66 -1.50 4.11 12.89
N SER A 67 -0.79 3.65 13.91
CA SER A 67 -1.03 2.34 14.53
C SER A 67 -1.90 2.40 15.79
N SER A 68 -2.20 3.60 16.31
CA SER A 68 -3.12 3.76 17.43
C SER A 68 -4.53 3.35 17.00
N THR A 69 -5.18 2.49 17.78
CA THR A 69 -6.57 2.10 17.57
C THR A 69 -7.46 3.33 17.43
N GLN A 70 -8.41 3.24 16.52
CA GLN A 70 -9.41 4.26 16.26
C GLN A 70 -10.71 3.61 15.83
N LYS A 71 -11.81 4.34 15.93
CA LYS A 71 -13.05 3.92 15.29
C LYS A 71 -12.83 3.87 13.78
N LEU A 72 -13.23 2.75 13.18
CA LEU A 72 -13.28 2.57 11.73
C LEU A 72 -14.68 2.92 11.21
N VAL A 73 -14.71 3.52 10.04
CA VAL A 73 -15.92 3.95 9.34
C VAL A 73 -15.88 3.49 7.89
N CYS A 74 -17.03 3.11 7.35
CA CYS A 74 -17.21 2.84 5.93
C CYS A 74 -17.94 4.02 5.30
N VAL A 75 -17.34 4.64 4.30
CA VAL A 75 -17.93 5.75 3.54
C VAL A 75 -18.29 5.24 2.16
N ARG A 76 -19.53 5.50 1.74
CA ARG A 76 -19.98 5.28 0.36
C ARG A 76 -19.83 6.58 -0.41
N GLU A 77 -18.72 6.74 -1.10
CA GLU A 77 -18.44 7.94 -1.86
C GLU A 77 -19.18 7.94 -3.20
N THR A 78 -20.03 8.97 -3.41
CA THR A 78 -20.67 9.27 -4.69
C THR A 78 -19.84 10.26 -5.51
N PRO A 79 -20.10 10.43 -6.81
CA PRO A 79 -19.45 11.46 -7.62
C PRO A 79 -19.57 12.88 -7.03
N GLU A 80 -20.73 13.20 -6.44
CA GLU A 80 -20.97 14.49 -5.79
C GLU A 80 -20.10 14.64 -4.53
N LEU A 81 -19.97 13.57 -3.73
CA LEU A 81 -19.11 13.58 -2.55
C LEU A 81 -17.63 13.69 -2.92
N TYR A 82 -17.21 13.01 -3.99
CA TYR A 82 -15.87 13.12 -4.55
C TYR A 82 -15.56 14.59 -4.92
N ALA A 83 -16.41 15.23 -5.71
CA ALA A 83 -16.24 16.62 -6.14
C ALA A 83 -16.28 17.62 -4.96
N LYS A 84 -17.21 17.44 -4.01
CA LYS A 84 -17.37 18.37 -2.88
C LYS A 84 -16.26 18.28 -1.84
N ALA A 85 -15.68 17.10 -1.64
CA ALA A 85 -14.78 16.81 -0.51
C ALA A 85 -13.45 16.18 -0.93
N HIS A 86 -13.48 15.06 -1.65
CA HIS A 86 -12.25 14.31 -1.97
C HIS A 86 -11.32 15.10 -2.92
N GLU A 87 -11.85 15.78 -3.93
CA GLU A 87 -11.05 16.64 -4.81
C GLU A 87 -10.38 17.78 -4.03
N LYS A 88 -11.08 18.37 -3.04
CA LYS A 88 -10.50 19.40 -2.16
C LYS A 88 -9.37 18.83 -1.31
N TYR A 89 -9.54 17.60 -0.80
CA TYR A 89 -8.46 16.90 -0.11
C TYR A 89 -7.26 16.70 -1.03
N ILE A 90 -7.46 16.20 -2.25
CA ILE A 90 -6.38 16.01 -3.24
C ILE A 90 -5.68 17.35 -3.52
N ALA A 91 -6.45 18.43 -3.70
CA ALA A 91 -5.91 19.77 -3.94
C ALA A 91 -5.14 20.34 -2.74
N SER A 92 -5.45 19.90 -1.52
CA SER A 92 -4.72 20.30 -0.30
C SER A 92 -3.35 19.61 -0.15
N ILE A 93 -3.10 18.53 -0.89
CA ILE A 93 -1.84 17.80 -0.85
C ILE A 93 -0.80 18.56 -1.69
N PRO A 94 0.37 18.91 -1.11
CA PRO A 94 1.44 19.57 -1.87
C PRO A 94 1.91 18.74 -3.06
N ARG A 95 2.21 19.38 -4.21
CA ARG A 95 2.71 18.70 -5.42
C ARG A 95 4.03 17.96 -5.17
N GLU A 96 4.79 18.39 -4.17
CA GLU A 96 6.04 17.79 -3.73
C GLU A 96 5.83 16.42 -3.08
N ALA A 97 4.62 16.10 -2.62
CA ALA A 97 4.29 14.80 -2.01
C ALA A 97 4.50 13.62 -2.98
N THR A 98 4.40 13.86 -4.29
CA THR A 98 4.68 12.87 -5.34
C THR A 98 6.01 13.12 -6.08
N ALA A 99 6.87 14.02 -5.58
CA ALA A 99 8.15 14.32 -6.23
C ALA A 99 9.10 13.12 -6.28
N TRP A 100 9.01 12.21 -5.31
CA TRP A 100 9.81 10.97 -5.31
C TRP A 100 9.41 10.04 -6.46
N VAL A 101 8.12 10.03 -6.86
CA VAL A 101 7.65 9.25 -8.01
C VAL A 101 8.32 9.72 -9.29
N ARG A 102 8.39 11.05 -9.49
CA ARG A 102 9.08 11.65 -10.64
C ARG A 102 10.56 11.24 -10.73
N LYS A 103 11.25 11.15 -9.58
CA LYS A 103 12.66 10.70 -9.54
C LYS A 103 12.84 9.24 -9.89
N ILE A 104 11.85 8.39 -9.58
CA ILE A 104 11.87 6.99 -10.00
C ILE A 104 11.60 6.91 -11.51
N LEU A 105 10.58 7.62 -12.00
CA LEU A 105 10.25 7.66 -13.43
C LEU A 105 11.38 8.24 -14.30
N SER A 106 12.17 9.19 -13.79
CA SER A 106 13.36 9.71 -14.47
C SER A 106 14.63 8.86 -14.29
N LEU A 107 14.52 7.71 -13.60
CA LEU A 107 15.62 6.80 -13.29
C LEU A 107 16.76 7.43 -12.46
N GLU A 108 16.50 8.54 -11.76
CA GLU A 108 17.43 9.16 -10.82
C GLU A 108 17.53 8.39 -9.49
N LYS A 109 16.49 7.63 -9.14
CA LYS A 109 16.37 6.87 -7.88
C LYS A 109 15.76 5.48 -8.09
N GLU A 110 16.07 4.56 -7.18
CA GLU A 110 15.55 3.19 -7.13
C GLU A 110 15.83 2.35 -8.40
N ARG A 111 16.95 2.62 -9.08
CA ARG A 111 17.32 1.93 -10.34
C ARG A 111 17.64 0.44 -10.10
N GLU A 112 18.19 0.12 -8.93
CA GLU A 112 18.47 -1.24 -8.49
C GLU A 112 17.20 -2.11 -8.45
N ARG A 113 16.04 -1.51 -8.14
CA ARG A 113 14.73 -2.17 -8.07
C ARG A 113 14.03 -2.30 -9.43
N LEU A 114 14.58 -1.72 -10.49
CA LEU A 114 13.93 -1.61 -11.79
C LEU A 114 13.78 -2.95 -12.49
N LEU A 115 12.54 -3.38 -12.72
CA LEU A 115 12.22 -4.61 -13.44
C LEU A 115 11.89 -4.33 -14.91
N HIS A 116 11.17 -3.23 -15.18
CA HIS A 116 10.76 -2.83 -16.53
C HIS A 116 10.53 -1.32 -16.62
N CYS A 117 10.79 -0.74 -17.79
CA CYS A 117 10.49 0.66 -18.11
C CYS A 117 10.19 0.80 -19.60
N ASP A 118 9.09 1.47 -19.95
CA ASP A 118 8.79 1.95 -21.30
C ASP A 118 8.06 3.30 -21.25
N ASP A 119 7.48 3.72 -22.37
CA ASP A 119 6.76 4.99 -22.50
C ASP A 119 5.43 5.01 -21.71
N ASP A 120 4.88 3.85 -21.35
CA ASP A 120 3.59 3.72 -20.67
C ASP A 120 3.75 3.65 -19.14
N PHE A 121 4.65 2.79 -18.66
CA PHE A 121 4.84 2.56 -17.23
C PHE A 121 6.24 2.03 -16.86
N LEU A 122 6.55 2.19 -15.57
CA LEU A 122 7.74 1.64 -14.93
C LEU A 122 7.32 0.61 -13.87
N LEU A 123 8.01 -0.52 -13.78
CA LEU A 123 7.77 -1.58 -12.80
C LEU A 123 8.98 -1.75 -11.89
N ASN A 124 8.77 -1.65 -10.58
CA ASN A 124 9.79 -1.86 -9.55
C ASN A 124 9.42 -2.97 -8.58
N VAL A 125 10.44 -3.57 -7.96
CA VAL A 125 10.27 -4.28 -6.68
C VAL A 125 9.73 -3.30 -5.64
N ASP A 126 8.60 -3.60 -4.99
CA ASP A 126 8.04 -2.71 -3.97
C ASP A 126 8.91 -2.80 -2.69
N SER A 127 9.20 -1.65 -2.08
CA SER A 127 9.91 -1.57 -0.80
C SER A 127 9.27 -2.39 0.35
N LYS A 128 8.00 -2.75 0.23
CA LYS A 128 7.27 -3.60 1.18
C LYS A 128 7.64 -5.08 1.06
N TRP A 129 8.28 -5.52 -0.03
CA TRP A 129 8.77 -6.89 -0.17
C TRP A 129 10.05 -7.09 0.66
N THR A 130 9.92 -7.13 1.98
CA THR A 130 11.07 -7.12 2.90
C THR A 130 11.85 -8.43 2.95
N THR A 131 11.30 -9.52 2.40
CA THR A 131 11.97 -10.81 2.30
C THR A 131 12.73 -10.98 0.98
N HIS A 132 12.58 -10.04 0.03
CA HIS A 132 13.34 -10.04 -1.21
C HIS A 132 14.85 -9.96 -0.92
N PRO A 133 15.70 -10.67 -1.68
CA PRO A 133 17.15 -10.46 -1.66
C PRO A 133 17.52 -8.98 -1.89
N ASP A 134 18.76 -8.59 -1.60
CA ASP A 134 19.17 -7.24 -1.97
C ASP A 134 19.00 -7.01 -3.48
N CYS A 135 18.43 -5.87 -3.85
CA CYS A 135 18.32 -5.47 -5.26
C CYS A 135 19.66 -4.93 -5.76
N ASP A 136 20.51 -4.43 -4.88
CA ASP A 136 21.84 -3.93 -5.21
C ASP A 136 22.86 -5.09 -5.26
N GLY A 137 23.59 -5.19 -6.37
CA GLY A 137 24.67 -6.18 -6.54
C GLY A 137 24.27 -7.66 -6.65
N ALA A 138 22.99 -8.03 -6.48
CA ALA A 138 22.54 -9.42 -6.62
C ALA A 138 22.40 -9.82 -8.10
N ASP A 139 22.85 -11.04 -8.43
CA ASP A 139 22.58 -11.66 -9.72
C ASP A 139 21.07 -11.99 -9.82
N ARG A 140 20.35 -11.32 -10.72
CA ARG A 140 18.91 -11.53 -10.93
C ARG A 140 18.57 -12.97 -11.31
N ALA A 141 19.50 -13.72 -11.87
CA ALA A 141 19.30 -15.15 -12.14
C ALA A 141 19.01 -15.96 -10.87
N THR A 142 19.46 -15.48 -9.69
CA THR A 142 19.21 -16.11 -8.39
C THR A 142 17.83 -15.80 -7.80
N TRP A 143 17.09 -14.84 -8.36
CA TRP A 143 15.77 -14.46 -7.86
C TRP A 143 14.68 -15.45 -8.28
N ARG A 144 14.85 -16.09 -9.43
CA ARG A 144 13.91 -17.08 -9.94
C ARG A 144 13.82 -18.25 -8.97
N ALA A 145 12.59 -18.58 -8.55
CA ALA A 145 12.30 -19.63 -7.55
C ALA A 145 12.98 -19.45 -6.18
N HIS A 146 13.45 -18.23 -5.84
CA HIS A 146 13.90 -17.92 -4.50
C HIS A 146 12.73 -18.03 -3.50
N SER A 147 12.98 -18.48 -2.26
CA SER A 147 11.90 -18.70 -1.28
C SER A 147 11.09 -17.45 -0.96
N SER A 148 11.69 -16.27 -1.09
CA SER A 148 11.02 -14.97 -0.88
C SER A 148 9.91 -14.68 -1.90
N VAL A 149 9.87 -15.38 -3.04
CA VAL A 149 8.85 -15.22 -4.08
C VAL A 149 7.44 -15.50 -3.54
N THR A 150 7.32 -16.29 -2.45
CA THR A 150 6.06 -16.47 -1.74
C THR A 150 5.44 -15.14 -1.26
N ASP A 151 6.28 -14.12 -1.01
CA ASP A 151 5.89 -12.79 -0.55
C ASP A 151 6.00 -11.73 -1.65
N LEU A 152 6.03 -12.14 -2.93
CA LEU A 152 6.24 -11.24 -4.06
C LEU A 152 5.36 -9.99 -3.98
N TYR A 153 5.98 -8.83 -4.11
CA TYR A 153 5.31 -7.55 -4.18
C TYR A 153 6.07 -6.60 -5.11
N CYS A 154 5.46 -6.27 -6.24
CA CYS A 154 5.96 -5.27 -7.19
C CYS A 154 4.96 -4.11 -7.33
N LEU A 155 5.46 -2.97 -7.79
CA LEU A 155 4.70 -1.74 -7.98
C LEU A 155 4.92 -1.19 -9.39
N GLY A 156 3.84 -1.09 -10.16
CA GLY A 156 3.82 -0.43 -11.47
C GLY A 156 3.40 1.03 -11.34
N LEU A 157 4.20 1.95 -11.84
CA LEU A 157 3.96 3.40 -11.86
C LEU A 157 3.67 3.84 -13.29
N CYS A 158 2.51 4.45 -13.52
CA CYS A 158 2.18 5.08 -14.81
C CYS A 158 3.18 6.21 -15.11
N VAL A 159 3.62 6.39 -16.36
CA VAL A 159 4.49 7.52 -16.74
C VAL A 159 3.72 8.84 -16.72
N ARG A 160 2.42 8.83 -17.05
CA ARG A 160 1.58 10.05 -17.12
C ARG A 160 1.36 10.67 -15.73
N GLU A 161 1.47 12.00 -15.64
CA GLU A 161 1.23 12.76 -14.40
C GLU A 161 -0.24 13.14 -14.18
N ASP A 162 -1.07 13.12 -15.23
CA ASP A 162 -2.47 13.55 -15.17
C ASP A 162 -3.42 12.47 -14.62
N PHE A 163 -2.95 11.22 -14.52
CA PHE A 163 -3.69 10.10 -13.97
C PHE A 163 -3.35 9.90 -12.48
N LYS A 164 -4.21 10.35 -11.58
CA LYS A 164 -3.91 10.40 -10.12
C LYS A 164 -4.46 9.21 -9.36
N SER A 165 -5.66 8.73 -9.72
CA SER A 165 -6.36 7.67 -9.00
C SER A 165 -7.39 6.96 -9.87
N LEU A 166 -8.05 5.93 -9.31
CA LEU A 166 -9.12 5.19 -9.98
C LEU A 166 -10.26 6.09 -10.52
N ARG A 167 -10.54 7.24 -9.89
CA ARG A 167 -11.56 8.20 -10.34
C ARG A 167 -11.25 8.86 -11.68
N ASP A 168 -9.98 8.90 -12.09
CA ASP A 168 -9.55 9.47 -13.38
C ASP A 168 -9.58 8.40 -14.50
N ALA A 169 -9.78 7.13 -14.16
CA ALA A 169 -9.77 6.05 -15.14
C ALA A 169 -10.94 6.22 -16.12
N ARG A 170 -10.63 6.13 -17.42
CA ARG A 170 -11.56 6.31 -18.56
C ARG A 170 -11.25 5.31 -19.65
N ALA A 171 -12.15 5.15 -20.63
CA ALA A 171 -11.92 4.29 -21.79
C ALA A 171 -10.60 4.60 -22.53
N GLU A 172 -10.16 5.86 -22.60
CA GLU A 172 -8.88 6.23 -23.23
C GLU A 172 -7.66 5.60 -22.55
N HIS A 173 -7.79 5.21 -21.28
CA HIS A 173 -6.73 4.60 -20.48
C HIS A 173 -6.65 3.07 -20.68
N LEU A 174 -7.61 2.44 -21.37
CA LEU A 174 -7.63 0.99 -21.59
C LEU A 174 -6.33 0.42 -22.19
N PRO A 175 -5.67 1.06 -23.19
CA PRO A 175 -4.39 0.58 -23.71
C PRO A 175 -3.32 0.47 -22.63
N LEU A 176 -3.15 1.52 -21.81
CA LEU A 176 -2.24 1.56 -20.67
C LEU A 176 -2.57 0.48 -19.63
N LEU A 177 -3.84 0.39 -19.21
CA LEU A 177 -4.25 -0.58 -18.18
C LEU A 177 -4.01 -2.03 -18.64
N ARG A 178 -4.29 -2.35 -19.90
CA ARG A 178 -3.99 -3.67 -20.49
C ARG A 178 -2.49 -3.90 -20.64
N ALA A 179 -1.70 -2.87 -20.95
CA ALA A 179 -0.24 -2.95 -21.01
C ALA A 179 0.34 -3.26 -19.63
N MET A 180 -0.05 -2.51 -18.59
CA MET A 180 0.35 -2.77 -17.21
C MET A 180 -0.01 -4.21 -16.80
N LEU A 181 -1.25 -4.65 -17.04
CA LEU A 181 -1.67 -6.01 -16.69
C LEU A 181 -0.84 -7.09 -17.39
N ARG A 182 -0.79 -7.09 -18.73
CA ARG A 182 -0.16 -8.16 -19.50
C ARG A 182 1.35 -8.14 -19.39
N LYS A 183 1.96 -6.97 -19.60
CA LYS A 183 3.41 -6.81 -19.60
C LYS A 183 3.98 -6.91 -18.19
N GLY A 184 3.29 -6.34 -17.18
CA GLY A 184 3.69 -6.46 -15.79
C GLY A 184 3.74 -7.92 -15.33
N ARG A 185 2.69 -8.70 -15.60
CA ARG A 185 2.68 -10.15 -15.33
C ARG A 185 3.81 -10.88 -16.07
N ALA A 186 3.99 -10.64 -17.37
CA ALA A 186 5.01 -11.32 -18.16
C ALA A 186 6.45 -11.03 -17.66
N VAL A 187 6.75 -9.78 -17.28
CA VAL A 187 8.06 -9.41 -16.70
C VAL A 187 8.28 -10.11 -15.36
N ILE A 188 7.26 -10.17 -14.52
CA ILE A 188 7.35 -10.85 -13.21
C ILE A 188 7.54 -12.36 -13.40
N GLU A 189 6.85 -12.98 -14.34
CA GLU A 189 6.97 -14.40 -14.65
C GLU A 189 8.37 -14.75 -15.19
N ASP A 190 8.93 -13.91 -16.05
CA ASP A 190 10.28 -14.10 -16.59
C ASP A 190 11.36 -13.97 -15.49
N ILE A 191 11.26 -12.96 -14.64
CA ILE A 191 12.27 -12.69 -13.61
C ILE A 191 12.14 -13.63 -12.41
N TYR A 192 10.93 -13.85 -11.90
CA TYR A 192 10.70 -14.54 -10.63
C TYR A 192 10.14 -15.95 -10.79
N GLY A 193 9.56 -16.29 -11.94
CA GLY A 193 8.92 -17.58 -12.17
C GLY A 193 7.54 -17.72 -11.51
N VAL A 194 6.91 -16.61 -11.11
CA VAL A 194 5.51 -16.59 -10.66
C VAL A 194 4.61 -16.49 -11.88
N ASN A 195 3.67 -17.40 -12.03
CA ASN A 195 2.76 -17.41 -13.17
C ASN A 195 1.69 -16.32 -13.03
N ALA A 196 1.13 -15.86 -14.15
CA ALA A 196 0.08 -14.84 -14.17
C ALA A 196 -1.13 -15.14 -13.24
N GLU A 197 -1.51 -16.41 -13.13
CA GLU A 197 -2.61 -16.92 -12.30
C GLU A 197 -2.28 -16.97 -10.80
N GLU A 198 -1.00 -16.97 -10.45
CA GLU A 198 -0.51 -16.92 -9.08
C GLU A 198 -0.41 -15.47 -8.57
N MET A 199 -0.81 -14.48 -9.38
CA MET A 199 -0.73 -13.06 -9.05
C MET A 199 -2.10 -12.40 -8.89
N ARG A 200 -2.26 -11.67 -7.80
CA ARG A 200 -3.29 -10.64 -7.65
C ARG A 200 -2.74 -9.31 -8.15
N VAL A 201 -3.39 -8.73 -9.16
CA VAL A 201 -3.03 -7.43 -9.75
C VAL A 201 -4.15 -6.42 -9.49
N PHE A 202 -3.87 -5.34 -8.76
CA PHE A 202 -4.93 -4.47 -8.24
C PHE A 202 -4.48 -3.02 -8.05
N VAL A 203 -5.47 -2.13 -7.93
CA VAL A 203 -5.31 -0.69 -7.67
C VAL A 203 -5.93 -0.36 -6.33
N HIS A 204 -5.28 0.48 -5.53
CA HIS A 204 -5.87 0.98 -4.29
C HIS A 204 -6.78 2.18 -4.54
N TYR A 205 -7.93 2.22 -3.85
CA TYR A 205 -8.77 3.39 -3.73
C TYR A 205 -9.30 3.56 -2.29
N PRO A 206 -9.00 4.69 -1.60
CA PRO A 206 -8.10 5.75 -2.02
C PRO A 206 -6.65 5.24 -2.09
N PRO A 207 -5.82 5.77 -3.01
CA PRO A 207 -4.41 5.41 -3.07
C PRO A 207 -3.64 6.03 -1.90
N GLN A 208 -2.47 5.47 -1.58
CA GLN A 208 -1.58 6.06 -0.55
C GLN A 208 -0.95 7.38 -1.01
N PHE A 209 -0.80 7.57 -2.33
CA PHE A 209 -0.31 8.78 -2.97
C PHE A 209 -1.03 8.95 -4.31
N TYR A 210 -1.29 10.19 -4.73
CA TYR A 210 -2.08 10.52 -5.92
C TYR A 210 -1.22 10.57 -7.17
N HIS A 211 -0.80 9.39 -7.61
CA HIS A 211 -0.18 9.11 -8.90
C HIS A 211 -0.57 7.68 -9.24
N PHE A 212 -1.21 7.43 -10.38
CA PHE A 212 -1.80 6.13 -10.68
C PHE A 212 -0.75 5.03 -10.68
N HIS A 213 -1.04 3.96 -9.93
CA HIS A 213 -0.13 2.85 -9.75
C HIS A 213 -0.88 1.53 -9.52
N VAL A 214 -0.26 0.44 -9.93
CA VAL A 214 -0.79 -0.92 -9.88
C VAL A 214 0.11 -1.77 -8.97
N HIS A 215 -0.51 -2.52 -8.06
CA HIS A 215 0.15 -3.47 -7.18
C HIS A 215 0.11 -4.86 -7.82
N TYR A 216 1.23 -5.56 -7.77
CA TYR A 216 1.35 -6.96 -8.19
C TYR A 216 1.81 -7.75 -6.97
N GLN A 217 0.99 -8.68 -6.49
CA GLN A 217 1.33 -9.55 -5.36
C GLN A 217 1.14 -11.01 -5.74
N ALA A 218 2.03 -11.90 -5.27
CA ALA A 218 1.71 -13.32 -5.29
C ALA A 218 0.47 -13.58 -4.40
N LEU A 219 -0.39 -14.51 -4.80
CA LEU A 219 -1.55 -14.93 -4.01
C LEU A 219 -1.14 -15.57 -2.67
N SER A 220 0.07 -16.13 -2.59
CA SER A 220 0.68 -16.66 -1.37
C SER A 220 1.18 -15.59 -0.41
N ALA A 221 1.32 -14.33 -0.86
CA ALA A 221 1.88 -13.27 -0.05
C ALA A 221 0.91 -12.89 1.07
N LYS A 222 1.46 -12.44 2.21
CA LYS A 222 0.63 -11.92 3.30
C LYS A 222 -0.25 -10.78 2.77
N GLU A 223 -1.55 -10.93 2.99
CA GLU A 223 -2.59 -10.02 2.52
C GLU A 223 -2.41 -8.58 3.05
N GLN A 224 -1.68 -7.76 2.30
CA GLN A 224 -1.42 -6.36 2.62
C GLN A 224 -2.11 -5.44 1.62
N GLY A 225 -3.13 -4.72 2.08
CA GLY A 225 -3.84 -3.72 1.29
C GLY A 225 -4.88 -4.28 0.31
N CYS A 226 -5.01 -5.60 0.22
CA CYS A 226 -5.93 -6.28 -0.70
C CYS A 226 -7.37 -6.44 -0.18
N ALA A 227 -7.77 -5.66 0.84
CA ALA A 227 -9.12 -5.71 1.39
C ALA A 227 -10.15 -5.12 0.40
N CYS A 228 -11.37 -5.65 0.36
CA CYS A 228 -12.38 -5.30 -0.65
C CYS A 228 -12.82 -3.83 -0.60
N GLU A 229 -12.70 -3.20 0.57
CA GLU A 229 -12.91 -1.76 0.80
C GLU A 229 -11.79 -0.84 0.25
N ARG A 230 -10.78 -1.42 -0.40
CA ARG A 230 -9.59 -0.67 -0.85
C ARG A 230 -9.02 -1.15 -2.18
N ALA A 231 -8.87 -2.46 -2.37
CA ALA A 231 -8.28 -3.02 -3.56
C ALA A 231 -9.34 -3.31 -4.63
N HIS A 232 -9.05 -2.85 -5.84
CA HIS A 232 -9.85 -3.10 -7.03
C HIS A 232 -9.00 -3.89 -8.03
N SER A 233 -9.48 -5.08 -8.43
CA SER A 233 -8.79 -5.89 -9.45
C SER A 233 -8.57 -5.09 -10.72
N LEU A 234 -7.37 -5.13 -11.28
CA LEU A 234 -7.08 -4.44 -12.54
C LEU A 234 -7.89 -5.03 -13.70
N GLU A 235 -8.16 -6.33 -13.67
CA GLU A 235 -9.02 -7.00 -14.65
C GLU A 235 -10.46 -6.48 -14.57
N ASP A 236 -11.03 -6.38 -13.35
CA ASP A 236 -12.37 -5.81 -13.18
C ASP A 236 -12.43 -4.34 -13.59
N ILE A 237 -11.36 -3.57 -13.34
CA ILE A 237 -11.28 -2.17 -13.79
C ILE A 237 -11.36 -2.08 -15.32
N ILE A 238 -10.59 -2.93 -16.01
CA ILE A 238 -10.60 -2.99 -17.47
C ILE A 238 -11.99 -3.38 -17.97
N ASP A 239 -12.58 -4.45 -17.44
CA ASP A 239 -13.92 -4.93 -17.77
C ASP A 239 -14.99 -3.84 -17.57
N ASN A 240 -14.94 -3.14 -16.44
CA ASN A 240 -15.88 -2.07 -16.14
C ASN A 240 -15.78 -0.92 -17.14
N LEU A 241 -14.55 -0.52 -17.52
CA LEU A 241 -14.31 0.54 -18.50
C LEU A 241 -14.65 0.13 -19.93
N GLU A 242 -14.52 -1.14 -20.28
CA GLU A 242 -14.95 -1.69 -21.57
C GLU A 242 -16.47 -1.65 -21.72
N ARG A 243 -17.20 -1.93 -20.63
CA ARG A 243 -18.67 -1.86 -20.60
C ARG A 243 -19.16 -0.42 -20.54
N ASP A 244 -18.47 0.42 -19.78
CA ASP A 244 -18.79 1.83 -19.57
C ASP A 244 -17.51 2.66 -19.37
N GLY A 245 -17.14 3.41 -20.40
CA GLY A 245 -15.92 4.21 -20.42
C GLY A 245 -15.82 5.28 -19.33
N ASP A 246 -16.93 5.65 -18.70
CA ASP A 246 -17.00 6.61 -17.59
C ASP A 246 -17.36 5.95 -16.25
N HIS A 247 -17.28 4.61 -16.15
CA HIS A 247 -17.73 3.85 -14.99
C HIS A 247 -17.22 4.44 -13.67
N TYR A 248 -15.91 4.62 -13.52
CA TYR A 248 -15.31 5.10 -12.28
C TYR A 248 -15.52 6.59 -12.02
N ALA A 249 -15.86 7.38 -13.06
CA ALA A 249 -16.30 8.76 -12.88
C ALA A 249 -17.65 8.83 -12.16
N ARG A 250 -18.53 7.85 -12.41
CA ARG A 250 -19.93 7.85 -11.98
C ARG A 250 -20.26 6.86 -10.87
N ALA A 251 -19.42 5.85 -10.68
CA ALA A 251 -19.65 4.80 -9.71
C ALA A 251 -19.62 5.36 -8.29
N ASN A 252 -20.43 4.76 -7.43
CA ASN A 252 -20.27 4.91 -6.00
C ASN A 252 -19.14 3.95 -5.56
N LEU A 253 -18.19 4.41 -4.73
CA LEU A 253 -17.05 3.63 -4.25
C LEU A 253 -17.09 3.50 -2.73
N SER A 254 -16.82 2.32 -2.19
CA SER A 254 -16.85 2.06 -0.75
C SER A 254 -15.44 2.15 -0.19
N LEU A 255 -15.25 2.96 0.85
CA LEU A 255 -13.94 3.27 1.43
C LEU A 255 -13.96 2.97 2.92
N LYS A 256 -12.93 2.28 3.41
CA LYS A 256 -12.67 2.16 4.85
C LYS A 256 -11.71 3.24 5.30
N MET A 257 -12.09 3.95 6.35
CA MET A 257 -11.30 5.02 6.92
C MET A 257 -11.29 4.92 8.44
N GLY A 258 -10.27 5.51 9.06
CA GLY A 258 -10.29 5.81 10.48
C GLY A 258 -10.96 7.15 10.75
N GLU A 259 -11.54 7.33 11.93
CA GLU A 259 -12.15 8.62 12.30
C GLU A 259 -11.15 9.80 12.34
N ARG A 260 -9.85 9.51 12.44
CA ARG A 260 -8.76 10.49 12.40
C ARG A 260 -8.11 10.63 11.02
N ASP A 261 -8.67 9.97 10.00
CA ASP A 261 -8.16 10.06 8.63
C ASP A 261 -8.36 11.49 8.08
N ALA A 262 -7.31 12.02 7.42
CA ALA A 262 -7.32 13.38 6.90
C ALA A 262 -8.41 13.58 5.84
N LEU A 263 -8.67 12.59 4.99
CA LEU A 263 -9.74 12.62 4.00
C LEU A 263 -11.12 12.51 4.67
N TYR A 264 -11.24 11.69 5.72
CA TYR A 264 -12.51 11.57 6.46
C TYR A 264 -12.95 12.90 7.08
N ALA A 265 -12.00 13.76 7.50
CA ALA A 265 -12.31 15.11 7.97
C ALA A 265 -13.09 15.94 6.93
N PHE A 266 -12.78 15.81 5.63
CA PHE A 266 -13.51 16.51 4.56
C PHE A 266 -14.92 15.95 4.34
N TYR A 267 -15.13 14.64 4.53
CA TYR A 267 -16.47 14.03 4.47
C TYR A 267 -17.33 14.34 5.70
N ASN A 268 -16.70 14.57 6.85
CA ASN A 268 -17.37 14.87 8.10
C ASN A 268 -17.70 16.37 8.25
N ASP A 269 -17.21 17.22 7.34
CA ASP A 269 -17.46 18.66 7.35
C ASP A 269 -18.95 18.99 7.16
N ALA A 270 -19.45 19.96 7.92
CA ALA A 270 -20.86 20.33 7.93
C ALA A 270 -21.34 20.82 6.54
N ALA A 271 -20.48 21.50 5.77
CA ALA A 271 -20.83 21.98 4.44
C ALA A 271 -20.87 20.85 3.39
N THR A 272 -20.20 19.73 3.65
CA THR A 272 -20.28 18.52 2.82
C THR A 272 -21.55 17.71 3.10
N ARG A 273 -22.06 17.76 4.33
CA ARG A 273 -23.24 17.01 4.78
C ARG A 273 -24.58 17.71 4.50
N ALA A 274 -24.55 19.02 4.25
CA ALA A 274 -25.70 19.83 3.85
C ALA A 274 -25.94 19.76 2.34
#